data_AF-A0A8S1BLE2-F1
#
_entry.id   AF-A0A8S1BLE2-F1
#
_cell.length_a   1.000
_cell.length_b   1.000
_cell.length_c   1.000
_cell.angle_alpha   90.00
_cell.angle_beta   90.00
_cell.angle_gamma   90.00
#
_symmetry.space_group_name_H-M   'P 1'
#
loop_
_entity.id
_entity.type
_entity.pdbx_description
1 polymer ?
#
loop_
_entity_poly.entity_id
_entity_poly.type
_entity_poly.pdbx_seq_one_letter_code
_entity_poly.pdbx_strand_id
1 'polypeptide(L)'
;MPFVQRAVEPKYLSRTSLRDSDGKPKVSDEELQAVTNCTLSNALRQLASLVLLAEDIFSELTAQLQDITERSKVAQSKITNINELVEQYDPKKVAVRK
;
A
#
# COMPACT_ATOMS: atom_id res chain seq x y z
N MET A 1 5.77 15.50 -8.00
CA MET A 1 5.64 14.05 -8.21
C MET A 1 4.21 13.80 -8.66
N PRO A 2 3.96 13.17 -9.82
CA PRO A 2 2.59 12.82 -10.22
C PRO A 2 2.03 11.80 -9.21
N PHE A 3 0.78 11.98 -8.78
CA PHE A 3 0.09 11.03 -7.91
C PHE A 3 -0.10 9.71 -8.66
N VAL A 4 0.39 8.60 -8.11
CA VAL A 4 0.21 7.27 -8.71
C VAL A 4 -1.29 6.95 -8.68
N GLN A 5 -1.94 6.99 -9.84
CA GLN A 5 -3.35 6.64 -9.96
C GLN A 5 -3.50 5.12 -10.00
N ARG A 6 -3.86 4.52 -8.87
CA ARG A 6 -4.15 3.08 -8.75
C ARG A 6 -5.65 2.87 -8.97
N ALA A 7 -6.03 2.26 -10.09
CA ALA A 7 -7.43 2.01 -10.45
C ALA A 7 -7.74 0.51 -10.35
N VAL A 8 -8.82 0.17 -9.66
CA VAL A 8 -9.28 -1.21 -9.52
C VAL A 8 -10.04 -1.64 -10.77
N GLU A 9 -9.71 -2.80 -11.31
CA GLU A 9 -10.36 -3.37 -12.49
C GLU A 9 -11.00 -4.74 -12.20
N PRO A 10 -12.19 -5.05 -12.76
CA PRO A 10 -13.01 -4.20 -13.62
C PRO A 10 -13.81 -3.13 -12.85
N LYS A 11 -14.02 -1.95 -13.46
CA LYS A 11 -14.83 -0.87 -12.87
C LYS A 11 -16.32 -1.19 -12.77
N TYR A 12 -16.84 -1.95 -13.73
CA TYR A 12 -18.25 -2.35 -13.79
C TYR A 12 -18.34 -3.87 -13.73
N LEU A 13 -19.14 -4.39 -12.79
CA LEU A 13 -19.30 -5.84 -12.58
C LEU A 13 -20.34 -6.46 -13.51
N SER A 14 -21.35 -5.68 -13.88
CA SER A 14 -22.36 -6.04 -14.87
C SER A 14 -22.77 -4.81 -15.68
N ARG A 15 -23.19 -5.04 -16.93
CA ARG A 15 -23.69 -3.98 -17.84
C ARG A 15 -25.13 -4.23 -18.31
N THR A 16 -25.77 -5.29 -17.80
CA THR A 16 -27.10 -5.71 -18.22
C THR A 16 -28.14 -5.21 -17.23
N SER A 17 -29.13 -4.44 -17.71
CA SER A 17 -30.31 -4.14 -16.91
C SER A 17 -31.24 -5.35 -16.90
N LEU A 18 -31.47 -5.92 -15.72
CA LEU A 18 -32.32 -7.11 -15.55
C LEU A 18 -33.82 -6.79 -15.62
N ARG A 19 -34.18 -5.51 -15.51
CA ARG A 19 -35.56 -5.01 -15.54
C ARG A 19 -35.73 -3.89 -16.54
N ASP A 20 -36.94 -3.77 -17.07
CA ASP A 20 -37.35 -2.66 -17.94
C ASP A 20 -37.84 -1.44 -17.14
N SER A 21 -38.13 -0.32 -17.82
CA SER A 21 -38.69 0.90 -17.21
C SER A 21 -39.98 0.64 -16.41
N ASP A 22 -40.77 -0.35 -16.82
CA ASP A 22 -42.03 -0.74 -16.18
C ASP A 22 -41.84 -1.83 -15.11
N GLY A 23 -40.60 -2.17 -14.75
CA GLY A 23 -40.26 -3.13 -13.70
C GLY A 23 -40.37 -4.61 -14.10
N LYS A 24 -40.71 -4.91 -15.36
CA LYS A 24 -40.79 -6.28 -15.90
C LYS A 24 -39.39 -6.90 -16.10
N PRO A 25 -39.21 -8.21 -15.85
CA PRO A 25 -37.94 -8.88 -16.13
C PRO A 25 -37.63 -8.85 -17.63
N LYS A 26 -36.40 -8.50 -17.99
CA LYS A 26 -35.92 -8.46 -19.39
C LYS A 26 -35.23 -9.75 -19.86
N VAL A 27 -35.02 -10.69 -18.94
CA VAL A 27 -34.22 -11.90 -19.14
C VAL A 27 -34.94 -13.10 -18.54
N SER A 28 -34.80 -14.24 -19.18
CA SER A 28 -35.26 -15.54 -18.69
C SER A 28 -34.41 -16.05 -17.51
N ASP A 29 -34.87 -17.08 -16.80
CA ASP A 29 -34.19 -17.60 -15.61
C ASP A 29 -32.76 -18.11 -15.89
N GLU A 30 -32.53 -18.77 -17.03
CA GLU A 30 -31.19 -19.24 -17.42
C GLU A 30 -30.25 -18.07 -17.74
N GLU A 31 -30.76 -17.02 -18.40
CA GLU A 31 -30.00 -15.81 -18.67
C GLU A 31 -29.69 -15.05 -17.38
N LEU A 32 -30.60 -15.05 -16.40
CA LEU A 32 -30.36 -14.47 -15.07
C LEU A 32 -29.23 -15.19 -14.33
N GLN A 33 -29.18 -16.53 -14.39
CA GLN A 33 -28.08 -17.30 -13.82
C GLN A 33 -26.74 -16.97 -14.48
N ALA A 34 -26.71 -16.86 -15.82
CA ALA A 34 -25.51 -16.49 -16.56
C ALA A 34 -25.01 -15.08 -16.20
N VAL A 35 -25.91 -14.09 -16.12
CA VAL A 35 -25.55 -12.72 -15.72
C VAL A 35 -25.05 -12.69 -14.28
N THR A 36 -25.68 -13.45 -13.38
CA THR A 36 -25.25 -13.53 -11.98
C THR A 36 -23.85 -14.13 -11.86
N ASN A 37 -23.57 -15.24 -12.56
CA ASN A 37 -22.26 -15.87 -12.54
C ASN A 37 -21.16 -14.97 -13.14
N CYS A 38 -21.47 -14.27 -14.23
CA CYS A 38 -20.58 -13.27 -14.81
C CYS A 38 -20.30 -12.13 -13.82
N THR A 39 -21.33 -11.63 -13.15
CA THR A 39 -21.21 -10.55 -12.14
C THR A 39 -20.32 -10.98 -10.98
N LEU A 40 -20.52 -12.20 -10.45
CA LEU A 40 -19.70 -12.78 -9.38
C LEU A 40 -18.25 -12.98 -9.82
N SER A 41 -18.03 -13.53 -11.01
CA SER A 41 -16.68 -13.69 -11.57
C SER A 41 -15.96 -12.35 -11.72
N ASN A 42 -16.69 -11.32 -12.15
CA ASN A 42 -16.14 -9.97 -12.28
C ASN A 42 -15.83 -9.36 -10.92
N ALA A 43 -16.65 -9.63 -9.90
CA ALA A 43 -16.40 -9.19 -8.54
C ALA A 43 -15.12 -9.83 -7.98
N LEU A 44 -14.92 -11.14 -8.21
CA LEU A 44 -13.68 -11.82 -7.84
C LEU A 44 -12.45 -11.23 -8.54
N ARG A 45 -12.55 -10.92 -9.84
CA ARG A 45 -11.48 -10.22 -10.57
C ARG A 45 -11.19 -8.85 -9.99
N GLN A 46 -12.23 -8.12 -9.58
CA GLN A 46 -12.11 -6.80 -8.96
C GLN A 46 -11.38 -6.87 -7.61
N LEU A 47 -11.71 -7.87 -6.79
CA LEU A 47 -11.01 -8.12 -5.52
C LEU A 47 -9.55 -8.53 -5.75
N ALA A 48 -9.28 -9.37 -6.76
CA ALA A 48 -7.90 -9.73 -7.11
C ALA A 48 -7.08 -8.51 -7.54
N SER A 49 -7.66 -7.63 -8.38
CA SER A 49 -7.02 -6.35 -8.75
C SER A 49 -6.73 -5.49 -7.52
N LEU A 50 -7.67 -5.40 -6.56
CA LEU A 50 -7.46 -4.67 -5.32
C LEU A 50 -6.31 -5.23 -4.48
N VAL A 51 -6.22 -6.57 -4.36
CA VAL A 51 -5.14 -7.22 -3.59
C VAL A 51 -3.77 -6.94 -4.22
N LEU A 52 -3.66 -7.01 -5.56
CA LEU A 52 -2.41 -6.69 -6.26
C LEU A 52 -1.98 -5.24 -6.04
N LEU A 53 -2.94 -4.30 -6.06
CA LEU A 53 -2.66 -2.90 -5.74
C LEU A 53 -2.23 -2.71 -4.29
N ALA A 54 -2.84 -3.43 -3.35
CA ALA A 54 -2.45 -3.38 -1.95
C ALA A 54 -1.04 -3.95 -1.74
N GLU A 55 -0.69 -5.04 -2.41
CA GLU A 55 0.65 -5.63 -2.39
C GLU A 55 1.70 -4.64 -2.89
N ASP A 56 1.46 -3.97 -4.01
CA ASP A 56 2.34 -2.93 -4.55
C ASP A 56 2.57 -1.80 -3.53
N ILE A 57 1.49 -1.28 -2.92
CA ILE A 57 1.57 -0.25 -1.89
C ILE A 57 2.39 -0.72 -0.68
N PHE A 58 2.11 -1.91 -0.16
CA PHE A 58 2.81 -2.41 1.02
C PHE A 58 4.27 -2.71 0.71
N SER A 59 4.60 -3.23 -0.47
CA SER A 59 5.98 -3.44 -0.91
C SER A 59 6.76 -2.12 -0.97
N GLU A 60 6.17 -1.09 -1.57
CA GLU A 60 6.77 0.25 -1.64
C GLU A 60 7.00 0.84 -0.25
N LEU A 61 6.00 0.76 0.63
CA LEU A 61 6.10 1.24 2.01
C LEU A 61 7.14 0.46 2.82
N THR A 62 7.20 -0.86 2.68
CA THR A 62 8.20 -1.70 3.36
C THR A 62 9.61 -1.31 2.95
N ALA A 63 9.85 -1.09 1.66
CA ALA A 63 11.17 -0.65 1.17
C ALA A 63 11.57 0.72 1.77
N GLN A 64 10.63 1.67 1.82
CA GLN A 64 10.88 2.98 2.42
C GLN A 64 11.15 2.89 3.93
N LEU A 65 10.37 2.08 4.66
CA LEU A 65 10.59 1.86 6.09
C LEU A 65 11.92 1.15 6.38
N GLN A 66 12.36 0.28 5.49
CA GLN A 66 13.65 -0.39 5.60
C GLN A 66 14.81 0.61 5.46
N ASP A 67 14.77 1.53 4.48
CA ASP A 67 15.76 2.62 4.35
C ASP A 67 15.80 3.50 5.61
N ILE A 68 14.63 3.91 6.10
CA ILE A 68 14.53 4.71 7.33
C ILE A 68 15.12 3.96 8.52
N THR A 69 14.84 2.66 8.63
CA THR A 69 15.36 1.80 9.70
C THR A 69 16.89 1.73 9.66
N GLU A 70 17.47 1.49 8.49
CA GLU A 70 18.93 1.42 8.32
C GLU A 70 19.59 2.76 8.69
N ARG A 71 19.06 3.87 8.19
CA ARG A 71 19.56 5.21 8.52
C ARG A 71 19.43 5.53 10.00
N SER A 72 18.32 5.12 10.63
CA SER A 72 18.10 5.29 12.06
C SER A 72 19.09 4.48 12.88
N LYS A 73 19.43 3.25 12.47
CA LYS A 73 20.45 2.42 13.11
C LYS A 73 21.84 3.09 13.02
N VAL A 74 22.21 3.60 11.86
CA VAL A 74 23.49 4.33 11.68
C VAL A 74 23.52 5.57 12.58
N ALA A 75 22.43 6.34 12.63
CA ALA A 75 22.34 7.50 13.50
C ALA A 75 22.45 7.11 14.98
N GLN A 76 21.77 6.05 15.41
CA GLN A 76 21.85 5.53 16.77
C GLN A 76 23.29 5.15 17.14
N SER A 77 23.99 4.39 16.28
CA SER A 77 25.39 4.03 16.52
C SER A 77 26.30 5.26 16.65
N LYS A 78 26.10 6.28 15.82
CA LYS A 78 26.85 7.54 15.94
C LYS A 78 26.59 8.25 17.26
N ILE A 79 25.32 8.29 17.70
CA ILE A 79 24.93 8.89 18.98
C ILE A 79 25.58 8.13 20.14
N THR A 80 25.56 6.79 20.12
CA THR A 80 26.21 5.97 21.15
C THR A 80 27.71 6.24 21.21
N ASN A 81 28.39 6.25 20.06
CA ASN A 81 29.83 6.53 20.01
C ASN A 81 30.16 7.93 20.55
N ILE A 82 29.36 8.94 20.20
CA ILE A 82 29.54 10.31 20.71
C ILE A 82 29.33 10.35 22.23
N ASN A 83 28.30 9.68 22.74
CA ASN A 83 28.05 9.60 24.18
C ASN A 83 29.23 8.97 24.93
N GLU A 84 29.76 7.85 24.44
CA GLU A 84 30.93 7.20 25.04
C GLU A 84 32.17 8.12 25.02
N LEU A 85 32.41 8.82 23.92
CA LEU A 85 33.51 9.80 23.82
C LEU A 85 33.34 10.96 24.80
N VAL A 86 32.11 11.44 25.00
CA VAL A 86 31.80 12.52 25.94
C VAL A 86 31.93 12.04 27.39
N GLU A 87 31.50 10.83 27.71
CA GLU A 87 31.65 10.25 29.06
C GLU A 87 33.12 10.03 29.43
N GLN A 88 33.94 9.61 28.48
CA GLN A 88 35.39 9.39 28.68
C GLN A 88 36.21 10.68 28.58
N TYR A 89 35.58 11.82 28.25
CA TYR A 89 36.26 13.08 28.05
C TYR A 89 36.76 13.66 29.39
N ASP A 90 38.08 13.81 29.52
CA ASP A 90 38.73 14.46 30.66
C ASP A 90 39.09 15.92 30.31
N PRO A 91 38.33 16.91 30.82
CA PRO A 91 38.57 18.32 30.52
C PRO A 91 39.90 18.86 31.05
N LYS A 92 40.57 18.17 32.00
CA LYS A 92 41.86 18.63 32.56
C LYS A 92 43.05 18.29 31.66
N LYS A 93 42.89 17.38 30.69
CA LYS A 93 43.94 17.02 29.71
C LYS A 93 44.00 17.96 28.50
N VAL A 94 43.03 18.85 28.36
CA VAL A 94 42.99 19.80 27.24
C VAL A 94 43.88 21.00 27.59
N ALA A 95 45.01 21.12 26.88
CA ALA A 95 45.92 22.23 27.05
C ALA A 95 45.22 23.54 26.65
N VAL A 96 45.00 24.41 27.63
CA VAL A 96 44.53 25.78 27.38
C VAL A 96 45.67 26.54 26.71
N ARG A 97 45.55 26.82 25.40
CA ARG A 97 46.43 27.79 24.74
C ARG A 97 46.17 29.15 25.38
N LYS A 98 47.21 29.71 26.02
CA LYS A 98 47.26 31.11 26.42
C LYS A 98 47.31 32.02 25.19
#